data_AF-A0A381I6G0-F1
#
_entry.id   AF-A0A381I6G0-F1
#
_cell.length_a   1.000
_cell.length_b   1.000
_cell.length_c   1.000
_cell.angle_alpha   90.00
_cell.angle_beta   90.00
_cell.angle_gamma   90.00
#
_symmetry.space_group_name_H-M   'P 1'
#
loop_
_entity.id
_entity.type
_entity.pdbx_description
1 polymer ?
#
loop_
_entity_poly.entity_id
_entity_poly.type
_entity_poly.pdbx_seq_one_letter_code
_entity_poly.pdbx_strand_id
1 'polypeptide(L)' 'MDIIDNLRVQGVDEKLIEDVLYFRNYYGLEKDLEYRVTKSKTYFYGKDILSMCIAAILEEENILLSGPKATGKKLTC' A
#
# COMPACT_ATOMS: atom_id res chain seq x y z
N MET A 1 10.41 7.82 -8.84
CA MET A 1 9.04 8.08 -8.33
C MET A 1 8.98 7.44 -6.97
N ASP A 2 8.55 8.14 -5.93
CA ASP A 2 8.25 7.51 -4.64
C ASP A 2 6.89 6.79 -4.72
N ILE A 3 6.62 5.85 -3.80
CA ILE A 3 5.32 5.19 -3.70
C ILE A 3 4.21 6.19 -3.34
N ILE A 4 4.51 7.19 -2.52
CA ILE A 4 3.55 8.23 -2.14
C ILE A 4 3.18 9.09 -3.34
N ASP A 5 4.17 9.48 -4.17
CA ASP A 5 3.92 10.21 -5.40
C ASP A 5 3.06 9.40 -6.37
N ASN A 6 3.27 8.08 -6.42
CA ASN A 6 2.46 7.20 -7.24
C ASN A 6 0.99 7.15 -6.77
N LEU A 7 0.73 7.07 -5.45
CA LEU A 7 -0.63 7.12 -4.90
C LEU A 7 -1.34 8.44 -5.25
N ARG A 8 -0.63 9.57 -5.13
CA ARG A 8 -1.14 10.90 -5.52
C ARG A 8 -1.47 10.98 -7.01
N VAL A 9 -0.57 10.51 -7.88
CA VAL A 9 -0.80 10.49 -9.33
C VAL A 9 -2.01 9.62 -9.72
N GLN A 10 -2.25 8.54 -8.98
CA GLN A 10 -3.43 7.70 -9.17
C GLN A 10 -4.73 8.30 -8.59
N GLY A 11 -4.64 9.41 -7.85
CA GLY A 11 -5.80 10.11 -7.28
C GLY A 11 -6.39 9.42 -6.06
N VAL A 12 -5.57 8.71 -5.27
CA VAL A 12 -5.94 8.25 -3.92
C VAL A 12 -6.20 9.46 -3.03
N ASP A 13 -7.14 9.36 -2.10
CA ASP A 13 -7.52 10.47 -1.22
C ASP A 13 -6.32 10.92 -0.37
N GLU A 14 -6.08 12.24 -0.29
CA GLU A 14 -4.93 12.78 0.43
C GLU A 14 -5.00 12.46 1.93
N LYS A 15 -6.21 12.37 2.52
CA LYS A 15 -6.35 11.99 3.93
C LYS A 15 -5.87 10.57 4.18
N LEU A 16 -6.21 9.63 3.29
CA LEU A 16 -5.71 8.25 3.39
C LEU A 16 -4.18 8.20 3.28
N ILE A 17 -3.59 9.05 2.44
CA ILE A 17 -2.13 9.14 2.30
C ILE A 17 -1.50 9.69 3.59
N GLU A 18 -2.09 10.74 4.18
CA GLU A 18 -1.67 11.30 5.46
C GLU A 18 -1.76 10.27 6.59
N ASP A 19 -2.86 9.52 6.67
CA ASP A 19 -3.07 8.47 7.68
C ASP A 19 -2.03 7.34 7.54
N VAL A 20 -1.70 6.92 6.32
CA VAL A 20 -0.63 5.94 6.07
C VAL A 20 0.73 6.46 6.51
N LEU A 21 1.03 7.73 6.24
CA LEU A 21 2.28 8.35 6.67
C LEU A 21 2.36 8.43 8.20
N TYR A 22 1.26 8.81 8.85
CA TYR A 22 1.14 8.80 10.29
C TYR A 22 1.36 7.40 10.87
N PHE A 23 0.65 6.40 10.35
CA PHE A 23 0.76 5.00 10.77
C PHE A 23 2.21 4.50 10.68
N ARG A 24 2.87 4.75 9.53
CA ARG A 24 4.26 4.32 9.30
C ARG A 24 5.24 5.00 10.26
N ASN A 25 5.03 6.28 10.58
CA ASN A 25 5.88 7.00 11.51
C ASN A 25 5.63 6.61 12.97
N TYR A 26 4.38 6.31 13.32
CA TYR A 26 3.97 5.95 14.68
C TYR A 26 4.50 4.58 15.09
N TYR A 27 4.29 3.57 14.24
CA TYR A 27 4.75 2.20 14.54
C TYR A 27 6.23 1.99 14.22
N GLY A 28 6.77 2.72 13.24
CA GLY A 28 8.12 2.52 12.74
C GLY A 28 8.31 1.14 12.12
N LEU A 29 9.53 0.87 11.64
CA LEU A 29 9.93 -0.46 11.16
C LEU A 29 11.14 -0.89 11.96
N GLU A 30 11.01 -2.00 12.69
CA GLU A 30 12.16 -2.62 13.34
C GLU A 30 13.16 -3.07 12.27
N LYS A 31 14.46 -2.76 12.48
CA LYS A 31 15.52 -3.09 11.51
C LYS A 31 15.57 -4.58 11.17
N ASP A 32 15.29 -5.43 12.16
CA ASP A 32 15.29 -6.88 11.99
C ASP A 32 14.12 -7.37 11.14
N LEU A 33 13.10 -6.55 10.86
CA LEU A 33 11.97 -6.89 10.00
C LEU A 33 12.08 -6.27 8.59
N GLU A 34 13.08 -5.42 8.35
CA GLU A 34 13.22 -4.71 7.08
C GLU A 34 13.36 -5.67 5.88
N TYR A 35 13.96 -6.85 6.08
CA TYR A 35 14.09 -7.88 5.03
C TYR A 35 12.75 -8.44 4.53
N ARG A 36 11.66 -8.30 5.32
CA ARG A 36 10.32 -8.77 4.93
C ARG A 36 9.63 -7.80 3.97
N VAL A 37 10.05 -6.54 3.95
CA VAL A 37 9.48 -5.50 3.09
C VAL A 37 10.24 -5.50 1.77
N THR A 38 9.68 -6.15 0.75
CA THR A 38 10.33 -6.22 -0.57
C THR A 38 10.06 -4.94 -1.35
N LYS A 39 11.13 -4.27 -1.82
CA LYS A 39 10.99 -3.13 -2.73
C LYS A 39 10.66 -3.63 -4.13
N SER A 40 9.41 -3.44 -4.57
CA SER A 40 9.02 -3.69 -5.95
C SER A 40 9.65 -2.69 -6.92
N LYS A 41 9.98 -3.14 -8.14
CA LYS A 41 10.42 -2.26 -9.24
C LYS A 41 9.27 -1.58 -9.97
N THR A 42 8.03 -1.95 -9.66
CA THR A 42 6.83 -1.50 -10.37
C THR A 42 5.69 -1.28 -9.39
N TYR A 43 4.88 -0.25 -9.64
CA TYR A 43 3.70 0.07 -8.84
C TYR A 43 2.47 -0.65 -9.37
N PHE A 44 1.58 -1.01 -8.45
CA PHE A 44 0.24 -1.44 -8.82
C PHE A 44 -0.60 -0.25 -9.30
N TYR A 45 -1.45 -0.46 -10.31
CA TYR A 45 -2.35 0.55 -10.83
C TYR A 45 -3.80 0.17 -10.57
N GLY A 46 -4.52 1.03 -9.87
CA GLY A 46 -5.92 0.82 -9.52
C GLY A 46 -6.28 1.57 -8.25
N LYS A 47 -6.75 2.82 -8.40
CA LYS A 47 -7.13 3.71 -7.31
C LYS A 47 -8.02 3.01 -6.28
N ASP A 48 -9.13 2.43 -6.72
CA ASP A 48 -10.14 1.90 -5.79
C ASP A 48 -9.59 0.73 -4.97
N ILE A 49 -8.82 -0.16 -5.60
CA ILE A 49 -8.19 -1.29 -4.92
C ILE A 49 -7.15 -0.79 -3.91
N LEU A 50 -6.33 0.20 -4.30
CA LEU A 50 -5.35 0.79 -3.38
C LEU A 50 -6.02 1.46 -2.19
N SER A 51 -7.05 2.28 -2.42
CA SER A 51 -7.82 2.93 -1.36
C SER A 51 -8.47 1.92 -0.42
N MET A 52 -9.09 0.85 -0.95
CA MET A 52 -9.68 -0.21 -0.14
C MET A 52 -8.63 -0.96 0.68
N CYS A 53 -7.46 -1.27 0.10
CA CYS A 53 -6.40 -1.96 0.82
C CYS A 53 -5.81 -1.09 1.93
N ILE A 54 -5.58 0.20 1.65
CA ILE A 54 -5.09 1.15 2.66
C ILE A 54 -6.07 1.24 3.81
N ALA A 55 -7.36 1.45 3.52
CA ALA A 55 -8.40 1.53 4.55
C ALA A 55 -8.47 0.26 5.40
N ALA A 56 -8.50 -0.91 4.77
CA ALA A 56 -8.55 -2.18 5.49
C ALA A 56 -7.31 -2.39 6.40
N ILE A 57 -6.10 -2.04 5.95
CA ILE A 57 -4.90 -2.12 6.80
C ILE A 57 -4.99 -1.18 8.00
N LEU A 58 -5.45 0.07 7.77
CA LEU A 58 -5.59 1.05 8.84
C LEU A 58 -6.64 0.65 9.88
N GLU A 59 -7.67 -0.09 9.47
CA GLU A 59 -8.71 -0.67 10.34
C GLU A 59 -8.32 -2.04 10.94
N GLU A 60 -7.06 -2.46 10.81
CA GLU A 60 -6.55 -3.74 11.34
C GLU A 60 -7.23 -4.99 10.74
N GLU A 61 -7.80 -4.87 9.55
CA GLU A 61 -8.50 -5.95 8.84
C GLU A 61 -7.54 -6.82 8.00
N ASN A 62 -7.89 -8.09 7.86
CA ASN A 62 -7.16 -9.02 7.00
C ASN A 62 -7.57 -8.85 5.52
N ILE A 63 -6.60 -8.71 4.62
CA ILE A 63 -6.87 -8.55 3.19
C ILE A 63 -6.57 -9.84 2.42
N LEU A 64 -7.55 -10.29 1.62
CA LEU A 64 -7.37 -11.34 0.62
C LEU A 64 -7.50 -10.76 -0.79
N LEU A 65 -6.38 -10.67 -1.50
CA LEU A 65 -6.36 -10.27 -2.90
C LEU A 65 -6.60 -11.48 -3.81
N SER A 66 -7.85 -11.65 -4.26
CA SER A 66 -8.26 -12.72 -5.19
C SER A 66 -8.49 -12.19 -6.61
N GLY A 67 -8.24 -13.04 -7.62
CA GLY A 67 -8.45 -12.68 -9.03
C GLY A 67 -7.73 -13.59 -10.02
N PRO A 68 -7.96 -13.44 -11.33
CA PRO A 68 -7.25 -14.19 -12.38
C PRO A 68 -5.74 -13.92 -12.38
N LYS A 69 -4.97 -14.75 -13.09
CA LYS A 69 -3.52 -14.50 -13.30
C LYS A 69 -3.32 -13.15 -14.01
N ALA A 70 -2.21 -12.46 -13.71
CA ALA A 70 -1.82 -11.16 -14.32
C ALA A 70 -2.64 -9.90 -13.92
N THR A 71 -3.46 -9.94 -12.87
CA THR A 71 -4.18 -8.76 -12.32
C THR A 71 -3.34 -7.89 -11.38
N GLY A 72 -2.00 -8.04 -11.37
CA GLY A 72 -1.13 -7.19 -10.54
C GLY A 72 -1.15 -7.47 -9.03
N LYS A 73 -1.85 -8.50 -8.55
CA LYS A 73 -1.97 -8.87 -7.12
C LYS A 73 -0.65 -9.07 -6.35
N LYS A 74 0.47 -9.28 -7.06
CA LYS A 74 1.82 -9.38 -6.46
C LYS A 74 2.50 -8.03 -6.24
N LEU A 75 1.99 -6.97 -6.86
CA LEU A 75 2.54 -5.61 -6.83
C LEU A 75 1.84 -4.72 -5.78
N THR A 76 0.71 -5.18 -5.23
CA THR A 76 -0.09 -4.52 -4.20
C THR A 76 0.42 -4.75 -2.77
N CYS A 77 1.26 -5.76 -2.56
CA CYS A 77 1.87 -6.09 -1.26
C CYS A 77 3.25 -5.43 -1.14
#